data_AF-A0A852TMX6-F1
#
_entry.id   AF-A0A852TMX6-F1
#
_cell.length_a   1.000
_cell.length_b   1.000
_cell.length_c   1.000
_cell.angle_alpha   90.00
_cell.angle_beta   90.00
_cell.angle_gamma   90.00
#
_symmetry.space_group_name_H-M   'P 1'
#
loop_
_entity.id
_entity.type
_entity.pdbx_description
1 polymer ?
#
loop_
_entity_poly.entity_id
_entity_poly.type
_entity_poly.pdbx_seq_one_letter_code
_entity_poly.pdbx_strand_id
1 'polypeptide(L)'
;MIDRLENGGYVRRTTDPGDRRKGVVEAVPERVHEVAEVFEPSRRHMATLADRYGSDEIGLLFDLFAHATAAFKAATAEIRAGGE
;
A
#
# COMPACT_ATOMS: atom_id res chain seq x y z
N MET A 1 -5.25 -4.17 11.88
CA MET A 1 -3.89 -4.13 11.29
C MET A 1 -3.10 -2.94 11.80
N ILE A 2 -3.66 -1.72 11.68
CA ILE A 2 -3.04 -0.48 12.19
C ILE A 2 -2.67 -0.59 13.67
N ASP A 3 -3.52 -1.17 14.52
CA ASP A 3 -3.23 -1.29 15.97
C ASP A 3 -1.97 -2.11 16.26
N ARG A 4 -1.64 -3.10 15.41
CA ARG A 4 -0.39 -3.88 15.54
C ARG A 4 0.83 -3.04 15.17
N LEU A 5 0.71 -2.19 14.16
CA LEU A 5 1.78 -1.28 13.75
C LEU A 5 2.01 -0.19 14.81
N GLU A 6 0.93 0.28 15.43
CA GLU A 6 0.97 1.29 16.50
C GLU A 6 1.55 0.71 17.79
N ASN A 7 1.09 -0.47 18.22
CA ASN A 7 1.67 -1.17 19.37
C ASN A 7 3.14 -1.54 19.16
N GLY A 8 3.54 -1.80 17.91
CA GLY A 8 4.93 -2.03 17.53
C GLY A 8 5.79 -0.76 17.44
N GLY A 9 5.18 0.43 17.59
CA GLY A 9 5.87 1.72 17.51
C GLY A 9 6.26 2.16 16.09
N TYR A 10 5.72 1.53 15.05
CA TYR A 10 6.03 1.84 13.65
C TYR A 10 5.16 2.97 13.08
N VAL A 11 3.97 3.18 13.65
CA VAL A 11 3.06 4.26 13.27
C VAL A 11 2.49 4.91 14.52
N ARG A 12 2.01 6.15 14.40
CA ARG A 12 1.30 6.88 15.43
C ARG A 12 -0.01 7.44 14.88
N ARG A 13 -1.05 7.49 15.71
CA ARG A 13 -2.29 8.20 15.36
C ARG A 13 -2.22 9.66 15.78
N THR A 14 -2.49 10.54 14.83
CA THR A 14 -2.69 11.98 15.05
C THR A 14 -4.13 12.34 14.70
N THR A 15 -4.62 13.46 15.22
CA THR A 15 -5.94 13.98 14.83
C THR A 15 -5.80 14.80 13.57
N ASP A 16 -6.76 14.65 12.65
CA ASP A 16 -6.81 15.50 11.47
C ASP A 16 -7.11 16.96 11.90
N PRO A 17 -6.28 17.94 11.50
CA PRO A 17 -6.47 19.33 11.90
C PRO A 17 -7.72 19.98 11.29
N GLY A 18 -8.31 19.41 10.23
CA GLY A 18 -9.54 19.86 9.58
C GLY A 18 -10.82 19.14 10.03
N ASP A 19 -10.74 17.92 10.55
CA ASP A 19 -11.88 17.20 11.15
C ASP A 19 -11.43 16.26 12.27
N ARG A 20 -11.66 16.65 13.53
CA ARG A 20 -11.25 15.86 14.72
C ARG A 20 -11.91 14.48 14.82
N ARG A 21 -12.92 14.17 13.98
CA ARG A 21 -13.51 12.83 13.88
C ARG A 21 -12.67 11.88 13.04
N LYS A 22 -11.67 12.39 12.32
CA LYS A 22 -10.74 11.60 11.50
C LYS A 22 -9.41 11.46 12.22
N GLY A 23 -8.96 10.23 12.38
CA GLY A 23 -7.59 9.92 12.79
C GLY A 23 -6.69 9.80 11.56
N VAL A 24 -5.55 10.47 11.58
CA VAL A 24 -4.48 10.30 10.59
C VAL A 24 -3.47 9.32 11.17
N VAL A 25 -3.01 8.37 10.36
CA VAL A 25 -1.96 7.42 10.76
C VAL A 25 -0.67 7.86 10.08
N GLU A 26 0.35 8.17 10.86
CA GLU A 26 1.64 8.62 10.38
C GLU A 26 2.71 7.57 10.71
N ALA A 27 3.60 7.29 9.75
CA ALA A 27 4.77 6.48 10.01
C ALA A 27 5.73 7.20 10.98
N VAL A 28 6.42 6.44 11.82
CA VAL A 28 7.50 6.96 12.67
C VAL A 28 8.79 6.96 11.84
N PRO A 29 9.31 8.12 11.40
CA PRO A 29 10.41 8.20 10.43
C PRO A 29 11.65 7.42 10.86
N GLU A 30 11.95 7.44 12.15
CA GLU A 30 13.10 6.79 12.77
C GLU A 30 13.05 5.25 12.64
N ARG A 31 11.84 4.70 12.47
CA ARG A 31 11.58 3.25 12.37
C ARG A 31 11.38 2.76 10.94
N VAL A 32 11.36 3.65 9.96
CA VAL A 32 11.14 3.29 8.55
C VAL A 32 12.23 2.34 8.04
N HIS A 33 13.48 2.53 8.49
CA HIS A 33 14.60 1.67 8.09
C HIS A 33 14.42 0.22 8.57
N GLU A 34 13.94 0.01 9.80
CA GLU A 34 13.67 -1.32 10.35
C GLU A 34 12.62 -2.07 9.51
N VAL A 35 11.59 -1.35 9.06
CA VAL A 35 10.57 -1.91 8.16
C VAL A 35 11.18 -2.28 6.81
N ALA A 36 12.03 -1.42 6.25
CA ALA A 36 12.71 -1.70 4.98
C ALA A 36 13.59 -2.97 5.05
N GLU A 37 14.32 -3.16 6.15
CA GLU A 37 15.13 -4.36 6.39
C GLU A 37 14.30 -5.64 6.41
N VAL A 38 13.13 -5.61 7.05
CA VAL A 38 12.20 -6.76 7.10
C VAL A 38 11.73 -7.16 5.69
N PHE A 39 11.52 -6.19 4.80
CA PHE A 39 11.08 -6.45 3.43
C PHE A 39 12.21 -6.77 2.44
N GLU A 40 13.47 -6.58 2.82
CA GLU A 40 14.61 -6.75 1.93
C GLU A 40 14.69 -8.16 1.30
N PRO A 41 14.46 -9.28 2.03
CA PRO A 41 14.44 -10.61 1.42
C PRO A 41 13.37 -10.73 0.32
N SER A 42 12.17 -10.21 0.57
CA SER A 42 11.08 -10.21 -0.43
C SER A 42 11.43 -9.35 -1.64
N ARG A 43 12.02 -8.17 -1.42
CA ARG A 43 12.48 -7.28 -2.50
C ARG A 43 13.51 -7.97 -3.38
N ARG A 44 14.48 -8.66 -2.79
CA ARG A 44 15.48 -9.45 -3.52
C ARG A 44 14.85 -10.56 -4.35
N HIS A 45 13.94 -11.34 -3.77
CA HIS A 45 13.25 -12.39 -4.53
C HIS A 45 12.40 -11.83 -5.68
N MET A 46 11.75 -10.69 -5.47
CA MET A 46 10.98 -10.01 -6.52
C MET A 46 11.89 -9.49 -7.64
N ALA A 47 13.07 -8.96 -7.31
CA ALA A 47 14.05 -8.54 -8.31
C ALA A 47 14.48 -9.73 -9.20
N THR A 48 14.80 -10.88 -8.59
CA THR A 48 15.12 -12.11 -9.35
C THR A 48 13.97 -12.59 -10.23
N LEU A 49 12.72 -12.41 -9.78
CA LEU A 49 11.56 -12.73 -10.62
C LEU A 49 11.43 -11.75 -11.80
N ALA A 50 11.69 -10.46 -11.56
CA ALA A 50 11.64 -9.42 -12.58
C ALA A 50 12.69 -9.65 -13.68
N ASP A 51 13.85 -10.22 -13.36
CA ASP A 51 14.90 -10.56 -14.33
C ASP A 51 14.43 -11.56 -15.42
N ARG A 52 13.29 -12.23 -15.22
CA ARG A 52 12.70 -13.12 -16.23
C ARG A 52 11.94 -12.39 -17.34
N TYR A 53 11.68 -11.09 -17.17
CA TYR A 53 10.84 -10.31 -18.07
C TYR A 53 11.64 -9.15 -18.68
N GLY A 54 11.42 -8.88 -19.95
CA GLY A 54 11.95 -7.69 -20.61
C GLY A 54 11.27 -6.41 -20.11
N SER A 55 11.89 -5.25 -20.37
CA SER A 55 11.35 -3.95 -19.96
C SER A 55 9.95 -3.68 -20.52
N ASP A 56 9.66 -4.12 -21.74
CA ASP A 56 8.34 -3.96 -22.36
C ASP A 56 7.28 -4.83 -21.69
N GLU A 57 7.64 -6.07 -21.30
CA GLU A 57 6.74 -6.98 -20.58
C GLU A 57 6.46 -6.48 -19.16
N ILE A 58 7.48 -5.95 -18.48
CA ILE A 58 7.32 -5.26 -17.20
C ILE A 58 6.40 -4.05 -17.35
N GLY A 59 6.59 -3.25 -18.40
CA GLY A 59 5.73 -2.11 -18.73
C GLY A 59 4.26 -2.53 -18.92
N LEU A 60 4.03 -3.62 -19.66
CA LEU A 60 2.69 -4.18 -19.86
C LEU A 60 2.04 -4.64 -18.54
N LEU A 61 2.80 -5.27 -17.65
CA LEU A 61 2.28 -5.70 -16.35
C LEU A 61 1.87 -4.50 -15.48
N PHE A 62 2.67 -3.44 -15.46
CA PHE A 62 2.32 -2.21 -14.74
C PHE A 62 1.07 -1.54 -15.33
N ASP A 63 0.97 -1.48 -16.66
CA ASP A 63 -0.20 -0.94 -17.34
C ASP A 63 -1.47 -1.74 -17.01
N LEU A 64 -1.38 -3.07 -17.06
CA LEU A 64 -2.47 -3.97 -16.67
C LEU A 64 -2.91 -3.73 -15.21
N PHE A 65 -1.97 -3.63 -14.27
CA PHE A 65 -2.30 -3.40 -12.86
C PHE A 65 -2.95 -2.04 -12.61
N ALA A 66 -2.53 -1.00 -13.33
CA ALA A 66 -3.16 0.31 -13.26
C ALA A 66 -4.63 0.24 -13.72
N HIS A 67 -4.88 -0.36 -14.88
CA HIS A 67 -6.22 -0.54 -15.43
C HIS A 67 -7.10 -1.43 -14.54
N ALA A 68 -6.58 -2.55 -14.06
CA ALA A 68 -7.31 -3.45 -13.17
C ALA A 68 -7.67 -2.77 -11.85
N THR A 69 -6.76 -1.97 -11.27
CA THR A 69 -7.04 -1.21 -10.05
C THR A 69 -8.17 -0.21 -10.26
N ALA A 70 -8.19 0.50 -11.39
CA ALA A 70 -9.27 1.42 -11.73
C ALA A 70 -10.61 0.69 -11.86
N ALA A 71 -10.63 -0.45 -12.57
CA ALA A 71 -11.83 -1.27 -12.73
C ALA A 71 -12.39 -1.77 -11.39
N PHE A 72 -11.54 -2.30 -10.50
CA PHE A 72 -11.99 -2.76 -9.18
C PHE A 72 -12.49 -1.63 -8.28
N LYS A 73 -11.88 -0.43 -8.37
CA LYS A 73 -12.38 0.76 -7.66
C LYS A 73 -13.77 1.17 -8.16
N ALA A 74 -14.00 1.17 -9.47
CA ALA A 74 -15.30 1.45 -10.05
C ALA A 74 -16.37 0.44 -9.57
N ALA A 75 -16.06 -0.86 -9.67
CA ALA A 75 -16.96 -1.91 -9.17
C ALA A 75 -17.27 -1.77 -7.67
N THR A 76 -16.27 -1.41 -6.85
CA THR A 76 -16.48 -1.16 -5.41
C THR A 76 -17.43 0.02 -5.16
N ALA A 77 -17.36 1.07 -5.99
CA ALA A 77 -18.26 2.21 -5.90
C ALA A 77 -19.70 1.83 -6.29
N GLU A 78 -19.88 1.06 -7.36
CA GLU A 78 -21.18 0.53 -7.80
C GLU A 78 -21.83 -0.34 -6.72
N ILE A 79 -21.08 -1.27 -6.12
CA ILE A 79 -21.57 -2.15 -5.04
C ILE A 79 -22.04 -1.33 -3.83
N ARG A 80 -21.33 -0.25 -3.48
CA ARG A 80 -21.73 0.62 -2.37
C ARG A 80 -22.98 1.43 -2.69
N ALA A 81 -23.14 1.88 -3.94
CA ALA A 81 -24.29 2.65 -4.38
C ALA A 81 -25.56 1.81 -4.57
N GLY A 82 -25.42 0.54 -4.98
CA GLY A 82 -26.55 -0.39 -5.15
C GLY A 82 -26.97 -1.12 -3.86
N GLY A 83 -26.28 -0.86 -2.75
CA GLY A 83 -26.60 -1.39 -1.42
C GLY A 83 -27.40 -0.43 -0.53
N GLU A 84 -27.80 0.73 -1.06
CA GLU A 84 -28.76 1.69 -0.47
C GLU A 84 -30.16 1.50 -1.06
#